data_AF-A0AAP0NWS0-F1
#
_entry.id   AF-A0AAP0NWS0-F1
#
_cell.length_a   1.000
_cell.length_b   1.000
_cell.length_c   1.000
_cell.angle_alpha   90.00
_cell.angle_beta   90.00
_cell.angle_gamma   90.00
#
_symmetry.space_group_name_H-M   'P 1'
#
loop_
_entity.id
_entity.type
_entity.pdbx_description
1 polymer ?
#
loop_
_entity_poly.entity_id
_entity_poly.type
_entity_poly.pdbx_seq_one_letter_code
_entity_poly.pdbx_strand_id
1 'polypeptide(L)'
;MVDPKGSHCPTISYRPIHPLDLAVLEKIHGDLFPIRYEPEFFLNVVHHTNIVSWGAVDRGRSDGRSNELIGFVTARVVAADQSEQIGDTLRRDSLKTDKTLVYILTLGVVKSYRNLGIASVLVREVINYAANIVSCRGVYLHVIAYNKSAIGFYKKMSFNCARQLENFYYINGHHYDAYLFVYYVNGGRSPCSPLDLVATLVTCLRNLCKSLTARLRTDDEKRITRWSKFRESTCLLLTQNKRIISTDNGVCQYV
;
A
#
# COMPACT_ATOMS: atom_id res chain seq x y z
N MET A 1 -16.96 44.90 -15.62
CA MET A 1 -15.77 44.02 -15.47
C MET A 1 -16.10 43.09 -14.31
N VAL A 2 -16.51 41.85 -14.61
CA VAL A 2 -16.89 40.87 -13.58
C VAL A 2 -15.61 40.15 -13.18
N ASP A 3 -15.25 40.21 -11.91
CA ASP A 3 -14.07 39.52 -11.37
C ASP A 3 -14.08 38.03 -11.77
N PRO A 4 -12.93 37.47 -12.19
CA PRO A 4 -12.86 36.06 -12.50
C PRO A 4 -13.09 35.29 -11.19
N LYS A 5 -14.16 34.49 -11.18
CA LYS A 5 -14.52 33.50 -10.15
C LYS A 5 -13.30 33.14 -9.31
N GLY A 6 -13.27 33.61 -8.06
CA GLY A 6 -12.21 33.27 -7.12
C GLY A 6 -12.01 31.75 -7.14
N SER A 7 -10.77 31.34 -7.39
CA SER A 7 -10.36 29.95 -7.48
C SER A 7 -10.81 29.22 -6.22
N HIS A 8 -11.94 28.51 -6.31
CA HIS A 8 -12.47 27.74 -5.19
C HIS A 8 -11.41 26.69 -4.83
N CYS A 9 -10.81 26.82 -3.65
CA CYS A 9 -9.86 25.85 -3.13
C CYS A 9 -10.65 24.86 -2.27
N PRO A 10 -10.91 23.64 -2.76
CA PRO A 10 -11.79 22.71 -2.08
C PRO A 10 -11.16 22.21 -0.79
N THR A 11 -11.92 22.28 0.30
CA THR A 11 -11.48 21.81 1.62
C THR A 11 -12.10 20.45 1.88
N ILE A 12 -11.40 19.40 1.43
CA ILE A 12 -11.96 18.05 1.46
C ILE A 12 -11.86 17.44 2.85
N SER A 13 -12.95 16.86 3.31
CA SER A 13 -13.02 16.04 4.52
C SER A 13 -13.61 14.67 4.20
N TYR A 14 -13.22 13.67 4.99
CA TYR A 14 -13.66 12.29 4.83
C TYR A 14 -14.44 11.86 6.08
N ARG A 15 -15.53 11.13 5.89
CA ARG A 15 -16.37 10.62 6.98
C ARG A 15 -17.08 9.33 6.55
N PRO A 16 -17.58 8.50 7.49
CA PRO A 16 -18.52 7.44 7.16
C PRO A 16 -19.76 8.01 6.45
N ILE A 17 -20.33 7.21 5.53
CA ILE A 17 -21.61 7.53 4.90
C ILE A 17 -22.73 7.28 5.92
N HIS A 18 -23.73 8.13 5.98
CA HIS A 18 -24.84 8.02 6.95
C HIS A 18 -26.21 8.14 6.27
N PRO A 19 -27.34 7.86 6.94
CA PRO A 19 -28.67 7.86 6.33
C PRO A 19 -29.06 9.13 5.56
N LEU A 20 -28.61 10.32 5.98
CA LEU A 20 -28.91 11.57 5.25
C LEU A 20 -28.22 11.68 3.88
N ASP A 21 -27.27 10.78 3.57
CA ASP A 21 -26.58 10.77 2.28
C ASP A 21 -27.33 9.97 1.22
N LEU A 22 -28.39 9.23 1.57
CA LEU A 22 -29.06 8.24 0.71
C LEU A 22 -29.38 8.81 -0.68
N ALA A 23 -30.14 9.91 -0.72
CA ALA A 23 -30.57 10.52 -1.98
C ALA A 23 -29.39 11.01 -2.84
N VAL A 24 -28.35 11.56 -2.20
CA VAL A 24 -27.15 12.03 -2.90
C VAL A 24 -26.32 10.84 -3.41
N LEU A 25 -26.22 9.79 -2.63
CA LEU A 25 -25.49 8.58 -2.98
C LEU A 25 -26.13 7.90 -4.20
N GLU A 26 -27.44 7.72 -4.20
CA GLU A 26 -28.21 7.18 -5.35
C GLU A 26 -28.01 8.02 -6.60
N LYS A 27 -28.14 9.34 -6.47
CA LYS A 27 -27.94 10.28 -7.57
C LYS A 27 -26.54 10.17 -8.16
N ILE A 28 -25.50 10.23 -7.35
CA ILE A 28 -24.11 10.17 -7.85
C ILE A 28 -23.83 8.79 -8.44
N HIS A 29 -24.39 7.70 -7.91
CA HIS A 29 -24.27 6.39 -8.56
C HIS A 29 -24.88 6.39 -9.96
N GLY A 30 -26.09 6.93 -10.11
CA GLY A 30 -26.76 7.06 -11.41
C GLY A 30 -26.00 7.92 -12.42
N ASP A 31 -25.29 8.94 -11.94
CA ASP A 31 -24.48 9.84 -12.78
C ASP A 31 -23.11 9.24 -13.17
N LEU A 32 -22.56 8.36 -12.33
CA LEU A 32 -21.19 7.86 -12.47
C LEU A 32 -21.10 6.46 -13.09
N PHE A 33 -22.11 5.60 -12.87
CA PHE A 33 -22.06 4.20 -13.29
C PHE A 33 -23.17 3.87 -14.27
N PRO A 34 -22.87 3.06 -15.31
CA PRO A 34 -23.89 2.56 -16.23
C PRO A 34 -24.71 1.40 -15.66
N ILE A 35 -24.26 0.81 -14.54
CA ILE A 35 -24.92 -0.30 -13.85
C ILE A 35 -25.91 0.27 -12.82
N ARG A 36 -27.12 -0.30 -12.78
CA ARG A 36 -28.12 0.03 -11.77
C ARG A 36 -27.99 -0.91 -10.58
N TYR A 37 -28.12 -0.34 -9.39
CA TYR A 37 -28.12 -1.06 -8.12
C TYR A 37 -29.53 -0.99 -7.54
N GLU A 38 -29.94 -2.05 -6.85
CA GLU A 38 -31.23 -2.10 -6.17
C GLU A 38 -31.27 -1.12 -4.98
N PRO A 39 -32.44 -0.57 -4.62
CA PRO A 39 -32.59 0.31 -3.45
C PRO A 39 -32.00 -0.29 -2.15
N GLU A 40 -32.16 -1.60 -1.97
CA GLU A 40 -31.61 -2.38 -0.85
C GLU A 40 -30.09 -2.20 -0.70
N PHE A 41 -29.34 -2.10 -1.80
CA PHE A 41 -27.90 -1.86 -1.76
C PHE A 41 -27.59 -0.52 -1.07
N PHE A 42 -28.30 0.55 -1.43
CA PHE A 42 -28.06 1.88 -0.87
C PHE A 42 -28.46 1.95 0.60
N LEU A 43 -29.57 1.30 0.98
CA LEU A 43 -29.97 1.16 2.38
C LEU A 43 -28.89 0.46 3.21
N ASN A 44 -28.35 -0.66 2.70
CA ASN A 44 -27.26 -1.37 3.36
C ASN A 44 -25.99 -0.50 3.50
N VAL A 45 -25.69 0.34 2.51
CA VAL A 45 -24.53 1.26 2.56
C VAL A 45 -24.69 2.32 3.65
N VAL A 46 -25.86 2.96 3.76
CA VAL A 46 -26.09 4.07 4.70
C VAL A 46 -26.37 3.62 6.14
N HIS A 47 -26.85 2.37 6.32
CA HIS A 47 -27.06 1.74 7.62
C HIS A 47 -25.88 0.87 8.07
N HIS A 48 -24.82 0.77 7.27
CA HIS A 48 -23.63 -0.07 7.52
C HIS A 48 -23.95 -1.56 7.74
N THR A 49 -24.97 -2.07 7.04
CA THR A 49 -25.39 -3.47 7.14
C THR A 49 -24.56 -4.31 6.18
N ASN A 50 -23.58 -5.04 6.71
CA ASN A 50 -22.61 -5.85 5.94
C ASN A 50 -21.77 -5.08 4.91
N ILE A 51 -21.85 -3.74 4.91
CA ILE A 51 -21.10 -2.84 4.04
C ILE A 51 -20.42 -1.80 4.90
N VAL A 52 -19.12 -1.62 4.69
CA VAL A 52 -18.35 -0.49 5.20
C VAL A 52 -18.22 0.57 4.10
N SER A 53 -18.33 1.84 4.48
CA SER A 53 -18.47 2.92 3.50
C SER A 53 -17.88 4.23 4.02
N TRP A 54 -17.18 4.93 3.13
CA TRP A 54 -16.62 6.26 3.40
C TRP A 54 -16.98 7.21 2.28
N GLY A 55 -17.30 8.45 2.66
CA GLY A 55 -17.62 9.56 1.78
C GLY A 55 -16.61 10.68 1.90
N ALA A 56 -16.44 11.42 0.82
CA ALA A 56 -15.71 12.69 0.78
C ALA A 56 -16.73 13.84 0.63
N VAL A 57 -16.54 14.91 1.39
CA VAL A 57 -17.33 16.15 1.34
C VAL A 57 -16.40 17.34 1.18
N ASP A 58 -16.90 18.42 0.59
CA ASP A 58 -16.17 19.67 0.45
C ASP A 58 -16.71 20.72 1.42
N ARG A 59 -16.00 20.94 2.53
CA ARG A 59 -16.38 21.90 3.56
C ARG A 59 -16.20 23.35 3.13
N GLY A 60 -15.44 23.60 2.06
CA GLY A 60 -15.17 24.94 1.54
C GLY A 60 -16.31 25.50 0.68
N ARG A 61 -17.40 24.75 0.47
CA ARG A 61 -18.53 25.19 -0.36
C ARG A 61 -19.34 26.29 0.33
N SER A 62 -19.53 27.41 -0.36
CA SER A 62 -20.33 28.55 0.11
C SER A 62 -21.83 28.43 -0.19
N ASP A 63 -22.24 27.39 -0.93
CA ASP A 63 -23.62 27.20 -1.41
C ASP A 63 -24.51 26.40 -0.42
N GLY A 64 -24.07 26.27 0.84
CA GLY A 64 -24.78 25.52 1.87
C GLY A 64 -24.73 23.99 1.71
N ARG A 65 -24.10 23.47 0.65
CA ARG A 65 -23.99 22.02 0.38
C ARG A 65 -22.64 21.45 0.82
N SER A 66 -22.08 22.00 1.88
CA SER A 66 -20.77 21.64 2.42
C SER A 66 -20.70 20.23 3.02
N ASN A 67 -21.86 19.60 3.27
CA ASN A 67 -21.97 18.23 3.74
C ASN A 67 -22.44 17.23 2.65
N GLU A 68 -22.68 17.69 1.42
CA GLU A 68 -23.07 16.83 0.29
C GLU A 68 -21.86 16.00 -0.16
N LEU A 69 -22.07 14.70 -0.41
CA LEU A 69 -21.03 13.82 -0.92
C LEU A 69 -20.54 14.30 -2.30
N ILE A 70 -19.22 14.34 -2.46
CA ILE A 70 -18.54 14.60 -3.73
C ILE A 70 -17.73 13.38 -4.21
N GLY A 71 -17.61 12.36 -3.36
CA GLY A 71 -17.01 11.07 -3.66
C GLY A 71 -17.33 10.06 -2.57
N PHE A 72 -17.18 8.78 -2.90
CA PHE A 72 -17.48 7.68 -1.98
C PHE A 72 -16.71 6.42 -2.37
N VAL A 73 -16.58 5.52 -1.40
CA VAL A 73 -16.20 4.13 -1.59
C VAL A 73 -17.07 3.25 -0.71
N THR A 74 -17.50 2.12 -1.25
CA THR A 74 -18.27 1.10 -0.51
C THR A 74 -17.55 -0.23 -0.63
N ALA A 75 -17.39 -0.96 0.47
CA ALA A 75 -16.74 -2.26 0.48
C ALA A 75 -17.43 -3.23 1.44
N ARG A 76 -17.22 -4.53 1.25
CA ARG A 76 -17.70 -5.57 2.17
C ARG A 76 -16.61 -6.57 2.50
N VAL A 77 -16.66 -7.14 3.69
CA VAL A 77 -15.81 -8.28 4.06
C VAL A 77 -16.45 -9.56 3.53
N VAL A 78 -15.66 -10.40 2.86
CA VAL A 78 -16.09 -11.67 2.26
C VAL A 78 -15.17 -12.78 2.76
N ALA A 79 -15.73 -13.95 3.06
CA ALA A 79 -14.92 -15.13 3.35
C ALA A 79 -14.18 -15.59 2.08
N ALA A 80 -12.91 -16.02 2.23
CA ALA A 80 -12.06 -16.33 1.08
C ALA A 80 -12.54 -17.57 0.29
N ASP A 81 -13.23 -18.49 0.95
CA ASP A 81 -13.85 -19.70 0.37
C ASP A 81 -15.07 -19.37 -0.49
N GLN A 82 -15.84 -18.35 -0.12
CA GLN A 82 -16.99 -17.85 -0.86
C GLN A 82 -16.59 -16.93 -2.04
N SER A 83 -15.32 -16.57 -2.16
CA SER A 83 -14.80 -15.83 -3.31
C SER A 83 -14.41 -16.81 -4.41
N GLU A 84 -15.39 -17.30 -5.17
CA GLU A 84 -15.20 -18.28 -6.26
C GLU A 84 -14.10 -17.88 -7.27
N GLN A 85 -13.78 -16.58 -7.39
CA GLN A 85 -12.76 -16.08 -8.31
C GLN A 85 -11.36 -15.88 -7.71
N ILE A 86 -11.20 -15.83 -6.38
CA ILE A 86 -9.90 -15.66 -5.68
C ILE A 86 -9.53 -16.87 -4.81
N GLY A 87 -10.48 -17.75 -4.51
CA GLY A 87 -10.32 -18.90 -3.62
C GLY A 87 -9.10 -19.76 -3.96
N ASP A 88 -8.85 -20.01 -5.25
CA ASP A 88 -7.71 -20.82 -5.71
C ASP A 88 -6.34 -20.21 -5.42
N THR A 89 -6.26 -18.87 -5.31
CA THR A 89 -5.01 -18.14 -5.05
C THR A 89 -4.56 -18.24 -3.59
N LEU A 90 -5.53 -18.27 -2.66
CA LEU A 90 -5.26 -18.19 -1.21
C LEU A 90 -5.26 -19.55 -0.51
N ARG A 91 -5.64 -20.61 -1.24
CA ARG A 91 -5.86 -21.97 -0.75
C ARG A 91 -4.60 -22.74 -0.35
N ARG A 92 -3.40 -22.22 -0.65
CA ARG A 92 -2.14 -22.99 -0.49
C ARG A 92 -1.65 -23.16 0.95
N ASP A 93 -2.22 -22.45 1.93
CA ASP A 93 -1.93 -22.70 3.37
C ASP A 93 -3.11 -23.41 4.03
N SER A 94 -3.08 -24.74 4.03
CA SER A 94 -4.14 -25.64 4.46
C SER A 94 -4.32 -25.76 6.00
N LEU A 95 -4.03 -24.71 6.78
CA LEU A 95 -4.11 -24.78 8.25
C LEU A 95 -4.92 -23.64 8.91
N LYS A 96 -5.47 -22.67 8.15
CA LYS A 96 -6.36 -21.63 8.70
C LYS A 96 -7.53 -21.36 7.75
N THR A 97 -8.70 -21.88 8.10
CA THR A 97 -9.96 -21.79 7.35
C THR A 97 -10.62 -20.41 7.37
N ASP A 98 -10.22 -19.50 8.27
CA ASP A 98 -10.92 -18.23 8.45
C ASP A 98 -10.20 -17.06 7.76
N LYS A 99 -9.81 -17.23 6.50
CA LYS A 99 -9.25 -16.11 5.71
C LYS A 99 -10.38 -15.26 5.13
N THR A 100 -10.24 -13.95 5.18
CA THR A 100 -11.19 -13.00 4.61
C THR A 100 -10.55 -12.12 3.54
N LEU A 101 -11.39 -11.47 2.75
CA LEU A 101 -11.03 -10.47 1.76
C LEU A 101 -11.97 -9.28 1.88
N VAL A 102 -11.49 -8.09 1.51
CA VAL A 102 -12.34 -6.90 1.39
C VAL A 102 -12.63 -6.66 -0.09
N TYR A 103 -13.90 -6.70 -0.47
CA TYR A 103 -14.35 -6.43 -1.82
C TYR A 103 -14.83 -4.98 -1.94
N ILE A 104 -14.16 -4.17 -2.78
CA ILE A 104 -14.67 -2.84 -3.13
C ILE A 104 -15.80 -3.03 -4.14
N LEU A 105 -17.00 -2.64 -3.74
CA LEU A 105 -18.22 -2.72 -4.54
C LEU A 105 -18.32 -1.55 -5.51
N THR A 106 -18.11 -0.33 -5.01
CA THR A 106 -18.21 0.91 -5.79
C THR A 106 -17.18 1.93 -5.31
N LEU A 107 -16.66 2.74 -6.24
CA LEU A 107 -15.76 3.86 -5.98
C LEU A 107 -16.07 4.96 -6.98
N GLY A 108 -16.51 6.12 -6.48
CA GLY A 108 -16.96 7.22 -7.32
C GLY A 108 -16.43 8.57 -6.83
N VAL A 109 -16.10 9.46 -7.77
CA VAL A 109 -15.83 10.87 -7.51
C VAL A 109 -16.53 11.71 -8.57
N VAL A 110 -17.30 12.70 -8.14
CA VAL A 110 -18.01 13.66 -9.01
C VAL A 110 -17.02 14.32 -9.96
N LYS A 111 -17.42 14.49 -11.23
CA LYS A 111 -16.51 14.89 -12.32
C LYS A 111 -15.68 16.14 -12.02
N SER A 112 -16.28 17.16 -11.40
CA SER A 112 -15.62 18.43 -11.03
C SER A 112 -14.56 18.29 -9.93
N TYR A 113 -14.56 17.19 -9.19
CA TYR A 113 -13.62 16.91 -8.09
C TYR A 113 -12.60 15.81 -8.42
N ARG A 114 -12.58 15.34 -9.68
CA ARG A 114 -11.60 14.33 -10.13
C ARG A 114 -10.20 14.93 -10.20
N ASN A 115 -9.19 14.06 -10.14
CA ASN A 115 -7.77 14.43 -10.17
C ASN A 115 -7.30 15.29 -8.98
N LEU A 116 -8.08 15.37 -7.90
CA LEU A 116 -7.71 16.03 -6.63
C LEU A 116 -7.22 15.03 -5.55
N GLY A 117 -6.94 13.78 -5.92
CA GLY A 117 -6.47 12.74 -4.99
C GLY A 117 -7.54 12.12 -4.09
N ILE A 118 -8.81 12.52 -4.21
CA ILE A 118 -9.93 12.03 -3.38
C ILE A 118 -10.07 10.51 -3.44
N ALA A 119 -10.13 9.94 -4.65
CA ALA A 119 -10.21 8.49 -4.84
C ALA A 119 -9.02 7.76 -4.20
N SER A 120 -7.82 8.34 -4.28
CA SER A 120 -6.62 7.77 -3.66
C SER A 120 -6.70 7.77 -2.13
N VAL A 121 -7.32 8.77 -1.51
CA VAL A 121 -7.56 8.78 -0.05
C VAL A 121 -8.60 7.71 0.30
N LEU A 122 -9.74 7.68 -0.40
CA LEU A 122 -10.81 6.71 -0.14
C LEU A 122 -10.32 5.25 -0.26
N VAL A 123 -9.53 4.92 -1.29
CA VAL A 123 -8.97 3.58 -1.43
C VAL A 123 -7.94 3.26 -0.34
N ARG A 124 -7.16 4.25 0.13
CA ARG A 124 -6.26 4.06 1.28
C ARG A 124 -7.03 3.76 2.56
N GLU A 125 -8.18 4.40 2.79
CA GLU A 125 -9.04 4.06 3.92
C GLU A 125 -9.49 2.60 3.88
N VAL A 126 -9.88 2.09 2.71
CA VAL A 126 -10.23 0.66 2.55
C VAL A 126 -9.03 -0.25 2.80
N ILE A 127 -7.84 0.10 2.29
CA ILE A 127 -6.62 -0.69 2.51
C ILE A 127 -6.25 -0.71 3.99
N ASN A 128 -6.32 0.43 4.67
CA ASN A 128 -6.06 0.55 6.11
C ASN A 128 -7.06 -0.27 6.92
N TYR A 129 -8.35 -0.19 6.58
CA TYR A 129 -9.39 -1.01 7.18
C TYR A 129 -9.10 -2.51 7.00
N ALA A 130 -8.74 -2.94 5.79
CA ALA A 130 -8.38 -4.32 5.50
C ALA A 130 -7.13 -4.78 6.27
N ALA A 131 -6.11 -3.92 6.38
CA ALA A 131 -4.88 -4.23 7.12
C ALA A 131 -5.14 -4.44 8.62
N ASN A 132 -6.13 -3.75 9.19
CA ASN A 132 -6.52 -3.91 10.60
C ASN A 132 -7.33 -5.18 10.88
N ILE A 133 -7.78 -5.91 9.84
CA ILE A 133 -8.45 -7.20 10.00
C ILE A 133 -7.42 -8.32 9.92
N VAL A 134 -7.12 -8.95 11.05
CA VAL A 134 -6.08 -10.00 11.17
C VAL A 134 -6.29 -11.17 10.20
N SER A 135 -7.53 -11.55 9.94
CA SER A 135 -7.91 -12.61 8.99
C SER A 135 -7.87 -12.18 7.52
N CYS A 136 -7.85 -10.88 7.23
CA CYS A 136 -7.92 -10.38 5.86
C CYS A 136 -6.60 -10.64 5.13
N ARG A 137 -6.68 -11.01 3.84
CA ARG A 137 -5.50 -11.27 3.00
C ARG A 137 -5.39 -10.35 1.81
N GLY A 138 -6.39 -9.52 1.55
CA GLY A 138 -6.34 -8.58 0.44
C GLY A 138 -7.62 -7.79 0.26
N VAL A 139 -7.48 -6.71 -0.50
CA VAL A 139 -8.56 -5.93 -1.07
C VAL A 139 -8.66 -6.28 -2.54
N TYR A 140 -9.86 -6.51 -3.05
CA TYR A 140 -10.06 -6.79 -4.47
C TYR A 140 -11.27 -6.07 -5.05
N LEU A 141 -11.30 -5.97 -6.38
CA LEU A 141 -12.38 -5.33 -7.12
C LEU A 141 -12.39 -5.73 -8.59
N HIS A 142 -13.51 -5.46 -9.24
CA HIS A 142 -13.68 -5.63 -10.68
C HIS A 142 -13.72 -4.27 -11.39
N VAL A 143 -12.98 -4.15 -12.49
CA VAL A 143 -13.01 -2.96 -13.36
C VAL A 143 -13.45 -3.36 -14.75
N ILE A 144 -14.47 -2.70 -15.29
CA ILE A 144 -14.88 -2.94 -16.68
C ILE A 144 -13.76 -2.60 -17.68
N ALA A 145 -13.53 -3.46 -18.67
CA ALA A 145 -12.31 -3.46 -19.48
C ALA A 145 -12.07 -2.18 -20.29
N TYR A 146 -13.14 -1.48 -20.68
CA TYR A 146 -13.04 -0.21 -21.39
C TYR A 146 -12.71 0.99 -20.49
N ASN A 147 -12.81 0.87 -19.16
CA ASN A 147 -12.54 1.97 -18.23
C ASN A 147 -11.02 2.12 -17.98
N LYS A 148 -10.31 2.65 -18.97
CA LYS A 148 -8.85 2.84 -18.93
C LYS A 148 -8.40 3.76 -17.78
N SER A 149 -9.23 4.73 -17.41
CA SER A 149 -8.95 5.65 -16.30
C SER A 149 -8.88 4.89 -14.96
N ALA A 150 -9.88 4.06 -14.66
CA ALA A 150 -9.89 3.24 -13.45
C ALA A 150 -8.77 2.20 -13.46
N ILE A 151 -8.51 1.53 -14.59
CA ILE A 151 -7.40 0.58 -14.73
C ILE A 151 -6.05 1.25 -14.41
N GLY A 152 -5.80 2.43 -14.99
CA GLY A 152 -4.58 3.19 -14.70
C GLY A 152 -4.49 3.65 -13.25
N PHE A 153 -5.62 4.05 -12.66
CA PHE A 153 -5.70 4.43 -11.25
C PHE A 153 -5.35 3.26 -10.32
N TYR A 154 -5.97 2.08 -10.48
CA TYR A 154 -5.69 0.94 -9.61
C TYR A 154 -4.27 0.40 -9.75
N LYS A 155 -3.70 0.43 -10.97
CA LYS A 155 -2.27 0.12 -11.17
C LYS A 155 -1.36 1.09 -10.40
N LYS A 156 -1.65 2.40 -10.43
CA LYS A 156 -0.91 3.43 -9.66
C LYS A 156 -1.05 3.25 -8.15
N MET A 157 -2.17 2.69 -7.69
CA MET A 157 -2.42 2.33 -6.30
C MET A 157 -1.84 0.95 -5.93
N SER A 158 -0.97 0.38 -6.77
CA SER A 158 -0.30 -0.91 -6.56
C SER A 158 -1.22 -2.12 -6.47
N PHE A 159 -2.44 -2.04 -7.03
CA PHE A 159 -3.24 -3.24 -7.25
C PHE A 159 -2.69 -4.03 -8.44
N ASN A 160 -2.60 -5.34 -8.28
CA ASN A 160 -2.19 -6.27 -9.32
C ASN A 160 -3.39 -6.70 -10.16
N CYS A 161 -3.27 -6.66 -11.48
CA CYS A 161 -4.27 -7.23 -12.37
C CYS A 161 -4.11 -8.75 -12.37
N ALA A 162 -4.96 -9.45 -11.62
CA ALA A 162 -4.85 -10.90 -11.40
C ALA A 162 -5.45 -11.72 -12.53
N ARG A 163 -6.56 -11.25 -13.15
CA ARG A 163 -7.30 -12.01 -14.17
C ARG A 163 -8.12 -11.08 -15.07
N GLN A 164 -8.31 -11.48 -16.34
CA GLN A 164 -9.37 -10.97 -17.22
C GLN A 164 -10.56 -11.91 -17.17
N LEU A 165 -11.76 -11.38 -17.01
CA LEU A 165 -13.02 -12.10 -16.92
C LEU A 165 -13.84 -11.74 -18.16
N GLU A 166 -14.04 -12.71 -19.04
CA GLU A 166 -14.82 -12.53 -20.26
C GLU A 166 -16.32 -12.40 -19.96
N ASN A 167 -17.02 -11.52 -20.69
CA ASN A 167 -18.48 -11.35 -20.61
C ASN A 167 -19.05 -11.08 -19.20
N PHE A 168 -18.23 -10.53 -18.29
CA PHE A 168 -18.56 -10.39 -16.87
C PHE A 168 -19.69 -9.39 -16.59
N TYR A 169 -19.69 -8.24 -17.25
CA TYR A 169 -20.74 -7.23 -17.08
C TYR A 169 -21.76 -7.34 -18.21
N TYR A 170 -23.05 -7.23 -17.86
CA TYR A 170 -24.14 -7.09 -18.83
C TYR A 170 -24.80 -5.72 -18.67
N ILE A 171 -24.64 -4.86 -19.66
CA ILE A 171 -25.07 -3.46 -19.60
C ILE A 171 -25.76 -3.12 -20.92
N ASN A 172 -27.01 -2.67 -20.84
CA ASN A 172 -27.81 -2.22 -22.00
C ASN A 172 -27.82 -3.23 -23.16
N GLY A 173 -27.96 -4.52 -22.87
CA GLY A 173 -28.02 -5.57 -23.90
C GLY A 173 -26.66 -6.13 -24.35
N HIS A 174 -25.54 -5.57 -23.86
CA HIS A 174 -24.20 -5.96 -24.30
C HIS A 174 -23.37 -6.53 -23.16
N HIS A 175 -22.57 -7.55 -23.48
CA HIS A 175 -21.57 -8.11 -22.58
C HIS A 175 -20.25 -7.33 -22.67
N TYR A 176 -19.61 -7.16 -21.53
CA TYR A 176 -18.30 -6.52 -21.41
C TYR A 176 -17.39 -7.30 -20.47
N ASP A 177 -16.13 -7.40 -20.87
CA ASP A 177 -15.09 -7.98 -20.04
C ASP A 177 -14.81 -7.13 -18.80
N ALA A 178 -14.26 -7.77 -17.78
CA ALA A 178 -13.75 -7.12 -16.59
C ALA A 178 -12.31 -7.55 -16.29
N TYR A 179 -11.59 -6.72 -15.54
CA TYR A 179 -10.33 -7.08 -14.92
C TYR A 179 -10.51 -7.19 -13.41
N LEU A 180 -10.02 -8.28 -12.85
CA LEU A 180 -9.89 -8.49 -11.42
C LEU A 180 -8.59 -7.86 -10.92
N PHE A 181 -8.71 -6.89 -10.03
CA PHE A 181 -7.58 -6.25 -9.36
C PHE A 181 -7.49 -6.67 -7.90
N VAL A 182 -6.28 -6.95 -7.42
CA VAL A 182 -6.01 -7.40 -6.04
C VAL A 182 -4.84 -6.64 -5.42
N TYR A 183 -5.04 -6.13 -4.22
CA TYR A 183 -4.00 -5.57 -3.34
C TYR A 183 -3.87 -6.47 -2.11
N TYR A 184 -2.70 -7.05 -1.88
CA TYR A 184 -2.51 -7.99 -0.77
C TYR A 184 -2.16 -7.28 0.54
N VAL A 185 -2.72 -7.76 1.65
CA VAL A 185 -2.43 -7.30 3.01
C VAL A 185 -2.16 -8.49 3.93
N ASN A 186 -1.53 -8.26 5.08
CA ASN A 186 -1.36 -9.25 6.16
C ASN A 186 -0.80 -10.60 5.68
N GLY A 187 0.21 -10.54 4.81
CA GLY A 187 0.88 -11.73 4.27
C GLY A 187 0.11 -12.47 3.17
N GLY A 188 -1.00 -11.90 2.65
CA GLY A 188 -1.61 -12.36 1.42
C GLY A 188 -0.62 -12.31 0.26
N ARG A 189 -0.73 -13.25 -0.68
CA ARG A 189 0.18 -13.36 -1.83
C ARG A 189 -0.60 -13.73 -3.09
N SER A 190 -0.06 -13.26 -4.22
CA SER A 190 -0.42 -13.76 -5.55
C SER A 190 -0.05 -15.23 -5.69
N PRO A 191 -0.69 -16.03 -6.56
CA PRO A 191 -0.17 -17.34 -6.90
C PRO A 191 1.19 -17.08 -7.56
N CYS A 192 2.26 -17.37 -6.84
CA CYS A 192 3.60 -17.21 -7.38
C CYS A 192 3.74 -18.13 -8.59
N SER A 193 4.29 -17.60 -9.69
CA SER A 193 4.90 -18.44 -10.70
C SER A 193 6.05 -19.22 -10.04
N PRO A 194 6.38 -20.45 -10.47
CA PRO A 194 7.56 -21.18 -9.98
C PRO A 194 8.84 -20.33 -10.02
N LEU A 195 8.94 -19.43 -11.00
CA LEU A 195 10.05 -18.49 -11.16
C LEU A 195 10.14 -17.45 -10.02
N ASP A 196 9.01 -17.02 -9.45
CA ASP A 196 9.00 -16.05 -8.35
C ASP A 196 9.45 -16.70 -7.03
N LEU A 197 9.16 -18.00 -6.84
CA LEU A 197 9.69 -18.79 -5.73
C LEU A 197 11.20 -18.94 -5.84
N VAL A 198 11.70 -19.24 -7.04
CA VAL A 198 13.14 -19.29 -7.32
C VAL A 198 13.78 -17.93 -7.10
N ALA A 199 13.19 -16.84 -7.58
CA ALA A 199 13.69 -15.48 -7.37
C ALA A 199 13.74 -15.11 -5.86
N THR A 200 12.74 -15.53 -5.09
CA THR A 200 12.70 -15.33 -3.64
C THR A 200 13.80 -16.13 -2.94
N LEU A 201 14.00 -17.40 -3.33
CA LEU A 201 15.08 -18.25 -2.83
C LEU A 201 16.46 -17.67 -3.18
N VAL A 202 16.67 -17.25 -4.43
CA VAL A 202 17.91 -16.61 -4.89
C VAL A 202 18.19 -15.33 -4.11
N THR A 203 17.16 -14.52 -3.83
CA THR A 203 17.31 -13.30 -3.03
C THR A 203 17.64 -13.62 -1.57
N CYS A 204 16.99 -14.63 -0.99
CA CYS A 204 17.27 -15.11 0.36
C CYS A 204 18.71 -15.64 0.48
N LEU A 205 19.14 -16.47 -0.47
CA LEU A 205 20.51 -16.98 -0.57
C LEU A 205 21.52 -15.85 -0.73
N ARG A 206 21.25 -14.88 -1.61
CA ARG A 206 22.11 -13.71 -1.80
C ARG A 206 22.26 -12.90 -0.51
N ASN A 207 21.18 -12.72 0.25
CA ASN A 207 21.22 -12.01 1.53
C ASN A 207 21.96 -12.81 2.61
N LEU A 208 21.80 -14.14 2.64
CA LEU A 208 22.55 -15.01 3.53
C LEU A 208 24.04 -15.00 3.21
N CYS A 209 24.41 -15.09 1.93
CA CYS A 209 25.79 -14.97 1.47
C CYS A 209 26.39 -13.60 1.85
N LYS A 210 25.67 -12.50 1.62
CA LYS A 210 26.10 -11.16 2.04
C LYS A 210 26.32 -11.07 3.55
N SER A 211 25.43 -11.66 4.35
CA SER A 211 25.58 -11.70 5.81
C SER A 211 26.79 -12.55 6.25
N LEU A 212 27.06 -13.66 5.59
CA LEU A 212 28.22 -14.52 5.88
C LEU A 212 29.52 -13.81 5.50
N THR A 213 29.58 -13.14 4.34
CA THR A 213 30.75 -12.35 3.94
C THR A 213 31.00 -11.16 4.88
N ALA A 214 29.93 -10.51 5.35
CA ALA A 214 30.05 -9.43 6.34
C ALA A 214 30.60 -9.95 7.68
N ARG A 215 30.12 -11.12 8.14
CA ARG A 215 30.62 -11.76 9.36
C ARG A 215 32.09 -12.16 9.26
N LEU A 216 32.50 -12.76 8.14
CA LEU A 216 33.90 -13.13 7.89
C LEU A 216 34.80 -11.89 7.87
N ARG A 217 34.38 -10.81 7.20
CA ARG A 217 35.13 -9.55 7.18
C ARG A 217 35.26 -8.92 8.57
N THR A 218 34.20 -8.94 9.38
CA THR A 218 34.28 -8.47 10.77
C THR A 218 35.15 -9.36 11.65
N ASP A 219 35.27 -10.66 11.34
CA ASP A 219 36.14 -11.59 12.08
C ASP A 219 37.61 -11.37 11.70
N ASP A 220 37.90 -11.14 10.41
CA ASP A 220 39.23 -10.74 9.93
C ASP A 220 39.65 -9.38 10.51
N GLU A 221 38.79 -8.37 10.55
CA GLU A 221 39.08 -7.07 11.20
C GLU A 221 39.33 -7.22 12.71
N LYS A 222 38.55 -8.06 13.40
CA LYS A 222 38.79 -8.39 14.82
C LYS A 222 40.10 -9.15 15.04
N ARG A 223 40.50 -10.00 14.09
CA ARG A 223 41.75 -10.77 14.15
C ARG A 223 42.96 -9.88 13.88
N ILE A 224 42.87 -8.95 12.93
CA ILE A 224 43.89 -7.95 12.61
C ILE A 224 44.08 -6.97 13.79
N THR A 225 43.00 -6.50 14.40
CA THR A 225 43.08 -5.63 15.59
C THR A 225 43.63 -6.33 16.84
N ARG A 226 43.35 -7.63 17.02
CA ARG A 226 44.03 -8.44 18.07
C ARG A 226 45.53 -8.58 17.79
N TRP A 227 45.92 -8.80 16.54
CA TRP A 227 47.34 -8.91 16.16
C TRP A 227 48.07 -7.58 16.36
N SER A 228 47.46 -6.43 16.05
CA SER A 228 48.08 -5.12 16.29
C SER A 228 48.29 -4.82 17.78
N LYS A 229 47.30 -5.14 18.63
CA LYS A 229 47.41 -5.01 20.09
C LYS A 229 48.47 -5.93 20.71
N PHE A 230 48.65 -7.12 20.14
CA PHE A 230 49.70 -8.05 20.58
C PHE A 230 51.11 -7.51 20.23
N ARG A 231 51.26 -6.84 19.09
CA ARG A 231 52.50 -6.16 18.69
C ARG A 231 52.85 -4.97 19.59
N GLU A 232 51.88 -4.15 19.97
CA GLU A 232 52.11 -3.03 20.92
C GLU A 232 52.53 -3.52 22.31
N SER A 233 51.90 -4.60 22.80
CA SER A 233 52.22 -5.19 24.12
C SER A 233 53.64 -5.76 24.16
N THR A 234 54.14 -6.26 23.03
CA THR A 234 55.51 -6.79 22.92
C THR A 234 56.55 -5.66 22.83
N CYS A 235 56.19 -4.51 22.25
CA CYS A 235 57.10 -3.37 22.09
C CYS A 235 57.35 -2.62 23.41
N LEU A 236 56.35 -2.54 24.30
CA LEU A 236 56.48 -1.86 25.60
C LEU A 236 57.41 -2.59 26.58
N LEU A 237 57.61 -3.90 26.44
CA LEU A 237 58.55 -4.68 27.26
C LEU A 237 60.02 -4.50 26.85
N LEU A 238 60.29 -4.00 25.63
CA LEU A 238 61.65 -3.79 25.11
C LEU A 238 62.23 -2.41 25.44
N THR A 239 61.41 -1.45 25.88
CA THR A 239 61.82 -0.05 26.13
C THR A 239 62.30 0.27 27.56
N GLN A 240 62.34 -0.70 28.49
CA GLN A 240 62.84 -0.47 29.85
C GLN A 240 64.32 -0.85 30.08
N ASN A 241 65.03 -1.38 29.08
CA ASN A 241 66.44 -1.74 29.20
C ASN A 241 67.35 -0.90 28.28
N LYS A 242 67.63 0.35 28.70
CA LYS A 242 68.99 0.93 28.69
C LYS A 242 68.96 2.34 29.29
N ARG A 243 69.68 2.47 30.39
CA ARG A 243 69.95 3.69 31.15
C ARG A 243 71.41 4.09 30.87
N ILE A 244 71.67 5.41 30.87
CA ILE A 244 72.95 6.09 31.18
C ILE A 244 73.93 6.25 29.98
N ILE A 245 74.18 7.49 29.50
CA ILE A 245 75.29 8.40 29.84
C ILE A 245 75.00 9.80 29.25
N SER A 246 75.46 10.82 29.96
CA SER A 246 75.13 12.25 30.01
C SER A 246 75.93 13.19 29.09
N THR A 247 75.33 14.36 28.79
CA THR A 247 75.90 15.76 28.66
C THR A 247 77.05 16.00 27.64
N ASP A 248 77.18 17.09 26.88
CA ASP A 248 76.90 18.51 27.13
C ASP A 248 77.03 19.36 25.83
N ASN A 249 76.48 20.59 25.84
CA ASN A 249 76.82 21.87 25.13
C ASN A 249 77.64 21.90 23.81
N GLY A 250 77.50 22.82 22.85
CA GLY A 250 76.88 24.15 22.75
C GLY A 250 77.66 25.00 21.71
N VAL A 251 76.93 25.65 20.80
CA VAL A 251 77.07 27.03 20.26
C VAL A 251 78.45 27.63 19.85
N CYS A 252 78.43 28.23 18.64
CA CYS A 252 79.19 29.38 18.06
C CYS A 252 80.68 29.31 17.65
N GLN A 253 80.94 29.93 16.49
CA GLN A 253 82.25 30.27 15.89
C GLN A 253 82.91 31.48 16.57
N TYR A 254 84.25 31.50 16.64
CA TYR A 254 85.20 32.53 16.12
C TYR A 254 86.55 32.53 16.88
N VAL A 255 87.63 32.73 16.11
CA VAL A 255 89.05 33.12 16.40
C VAL A 255 89.85 32.27 17.40
#